data_AF-A0A150GCH4-F1
#
_entry.id   AF-A0A150GCH4-F1
#
_cell.length_a   1.000
_cell.length_b   1.000
_cell.length_c   1.000
_cell.angle_alpha   90.00
_cell.angle_beta   90.00
_cell.angle_gamma   90.00
#
_symmetry.space_group_name_H-M   'P 1'
#
loop_
_entity.id
_entity.type
_entity.pdbx_description
1 polymer ?
#
loop_
_entity_poly.entity_id
_entity_poly.type
_entity_poly.pdbx_seq_one_letter_code
_entity_poly.pdbx_strand_id
1 'polypeptide(L)'
;MVAAELASGKAYVHTATDKYGRPAIVIRTRLHVTGQYPIADSKRLAAYLIDTAISRIPPGGEQIVGIFDLRGFQFAQNADFAFAAFMVEAFFEYYPRRVGQVLFVEAPWVFFPAWEVIKPLMRKYSALVRFLSVAELRQEFFTKDTLPDDFKQ
;
A
#
# COMPACT_ATOMS: atom_id res chain seq x y z
N MET A 1 7.15 15.38 11.92
CA MET A 1 8.47 15.08 11.34
C MET A 1 8.39 13.72 10.68
N VAL A 2 8.79 13.61 9.41
CA VAL A 2 8.77 12.36 8.61
C VAL A 2 9.42 11.17 9.34
N ALA A 3 10.51 11.38 10.08
CA ALA A 3 11.19 10.32 10.83
C ALA A 3 10.32 9.71 11.95
N ALA A 4 9.54 10.53 12.66
CA ALA A 4 8.63 10.05 13.69
C ALA A 4 7.48 9.24 13.09
N GLU A 5 6.97 9.67 11.94
CA GLU A 5 5.93 8.96 11.22
C GLU A 5 6.44 7.63 10.64
N LEU A 6 7.66 7.59 10.09
CA LEU A 6 8.31 6.34 9.68
C LEU A 6 8.47 5.38 10.86
N ALA A 7 8.88 5.89 12.02
CA ALA A 7 9.04 5.11 13.25
C ALA A 7 7.73 4.51 13.79
N SER A 8 6.55 5.01 13.36
CA SER A 8 5.26 4.37 13.67
C SER A 8 5.14 2.95 13.11
N GLY A 9 5.94 2.61 12.09
CA GLY A 9 5.86 1.33 11.41
C GLY A 9 4.60 1.16 10.58
N LYS A 10 3.83 2.22 10.28
CA LYS A 10 2.59 2.09 9.49
C LYS A 10 2.83 1.65 8.05
N ALA A 11 4.03 1.84 7.52
CA ALA A 11 4.41 1.31 6.23
C ALA A 11 5.92 1.05 6.15
N TYR A 12 6.31 0.07 5.33
CA TYR A 12 7.72 -0.24 5.05
C TYR A 12 7.87 -0.91 3.68
N VAL A 13 9.09 -0.86 3.13
CA VAL A 13 9.46 -1.62 1.93
C VAL A 13 9.99 -2.98 2.37
N HIS A 14 9.29 -4.04 1.97
CA HIS A 14 9.68 -5.42 2.23
C HIS A 14 11.05 -5.73 1.64
N THR A 15 11.77 -6.68 2.24
CA THR A 15 13.14 -7.01 1.84
C THR A 15 13.20 -7.96 0.64
N ALA A 16 12.15 -8.75 0.42
CA ALA A 16 12.03 -9.65 -0.72
C ALA A 16 10.99 -9.15 -1.74
N THR A 17 11.08 -9.69 -2.96
CA THR A 17 10.04 -9.48 -3.98
C THR A 17 8.89 -10.47 -3.80
N ASP A 18 7.75 -10.14 -4.39
CA ASP A 18 6.69 -11.12 -4.62
C ASP A 18 7.10 -12.17 -5.68
N LYS A 19 6.27 -13.18 -5.91
CA LYS A 19 6.47 -14.24 -6.91
C LYS A 19 6.58 -13.72 -8.35
N TYR A 20 6.18 -12.48 -8.58
CA TYR A 20 6.23 -11.82 -9.88
C TYR A 20 7.46 -10.90 -10.02
N GLY A 21 8.40 -10.95 -9.05
CA GLY A 21 9.63 -10.15 -9.07
C GLY A 21 9.43 -8.68 -8.70
N ARG A 22 8.30 -8.30 -8.12
CA ARG A 22 7.99 -6.91 -7.76
C ARG A 22 8.39 -6.62 -6.31
N PRO A 23 9.14 -5.54 -6.02
CA PRO A 23 9.31 -5.06 -4.66
C PRO A 23 7.95 -4.71 -4.04
N ALA A 24 7.77 -5.08 -2.77
CA ALA A 24 6.52 -4.88 -2.06
C ALA A 24 6.60 -3.76 -1.03
N ILE A 25 5.60 -2.88 -1.01
CA ILE A 25 5.36 -1.94 0.08
C ILE A 25 4.22 -2.50 0.92
N VAL A 26 4.45 -2.69 2.21
CA VAL A 26 3.43 -3.15 3.16
C VAL A 26 2.92 -1.95 3.94
N ILE A 27 1.60 -1.80 4.04
CA ILE A 27 0.89 -0.71 4.71
C ILE A 27 -0.06 -1.31 5.74
N ARG A 28 0.16 -0.99 7.01
CA ARG A 28 -0.71 -1.35 8.15
C ARG A 28 -1.73 -0.24 8.34
N THR A 29 -2.88 -0.36 7.68
CA THR A 29 -3.87 0.73 7.63
C THR A 29 -4.41 1.14 9.01
N ARG A 30 -4.50 0.20 9.96
CA ARG A 30 -4.88 0.48 11.36
C ARG A 30 -3.96 1.50 12.07
N LEU A 31 -2.72 1.64 11.61
CA LEU A 31 -1.73 2.57 12.17
C LEU A 31 -1.73 3.94 11.46
N HIS A 32 -2.50 4.10 10.38
CA HIS A 32 -2.67 5.40 9.74
C HIS A 32 -3.84 6.14 10.39
N VAL A 33 -3.55 7.04 11.33
CA VAL A 33 -4.58 7.88 11.96
C VAL A 33 -4.65 9.23 11.24
N THR A 34 -5.82 9.56 10.68
CA THR A 34 -6.06 10.80 9.96
C THR A 34 -5.76 12.00 10.86
N GLY A 35 -4.92 12.93 10.37
CA GLY A 35 -4.54 14.14 11.11
C GLY A 35 -3.51 13.95 12.22
N GLN A 36 -3.04 12.73 12.49
CA GLN A 36 -1.98 12.49 13.49
C GLN A 36 -0.65 13.15 13.10
N TYR A 37 -0.35 13.17 11.81
CA TYR A 37 0.84 13.81 11.24
C TYR A 37 0.42 14.87 10.21
N PRO A 38 1.22 15.94 10.01
CA PRO A 38 0.99 16.87 8.93
C PRO A 38 0.93 16.14 7.60
N ILE A 39 -0.09 16.39 6.78
CA ILE A 39 -0.25 15.70 5.49
C ILE A 39 0.98 15.83 4.60
N ALA A 40 1.72 16.95 4.69
CA ALA A 40 2.97 17.14 3.97
C ALA A 40 4.06 16.13 4.36
N ASP A 41 4.12 15.73 5.64
CA ASP A 41 5.04 14.69 6.11
C ASP A 41 4.59 13.30 5.60
N SER A 42 3.29 13.00 5.65
CA SER A 42 2.73 11.76 5.09
C SER A 42 3.02 11.62 3.60
N LYS A 43 2.90 12.72 2.83
CA LYS A 43 3.21 12.77 1.40
C LYS A 43 4.69 12.49 1.13
N ARG A 44 5.59 13.10 1.91
CA ARG A 44 7.03 12.86 1.82
C ARG A 44 7.40 11.43 2.19
N LEU A 45 6.79 10.86 3.23
CA LEU A 45 7.00 9.47 3.62
C LEU A 45 6.55 8.52 2.50
N ALA A 46 5.39 8.75 1.90
CA ALA A 46 4.92 7.95 0.77
C ALA A 46 5.89 8.01 -0.41
N ALA A 47 6.31 9.20 -0.83
CA ALA A 47 7.29 9.37 -1.91
C ALA A 47 8.59 8.61 -1.59
N TYR A 48 9.13 8.78 -0.37
CA TYR A 48 10.32 8.06 0.08
C TYR A 48 10.18 6.52 -0.01
N LEU A 49 9.04 5.98 0.42
CA LEU A 49 8.79 4.53 0.37
C LEU A 49 8.62 4.03 -1.07
N ILE A 50 7.94 4.81 -1.94
CA ILE A 50 7.79 4.49 -3.36
C ILE A 50 9.15 4.51 -4.06
N ASP A 51 9.94 5.57 -3.89
CA ASP A 51 11.28 5.70 -4.47
C ASP A 51 12.20 4.58 -3.98
N THR A 52 12.14 4.25 -2.69
CA THR A 52 12.89 3.14 -2.11
C THR A 52 12.48 1.80 -2.74
N ALA A 53 11.19 1.54 -2.91
CA ALA A 53 10.72 0.31 -3.56
C ALA A 53 11.13 0.25 -5.04
N ILE A 54 11.05 1.37 -5.77
CA ILE A 54 11.48 1.47 -7.16
C ILE A 54 12.99 1.22 -7.28
N SER A 55 13.80 1.74 -6.37
CA SER A 55 15.26 1.51 -6.37
C SER A 55 15.66 0.04 -6.18
N ARG A 56 14.75 -0.79 -5.66
CA ARG A 56 14.94 -2.23 -5.44
C ARG A 56 14.38 -3.11 -6.57
N ILE A 57 13.87 -2.52 -7.65
CA ILE A 57 13.36 -3.29 -8.78
C ILE A 57 14.51 -4.08 -9.42
N PRO A 58 14.38 -5.41 -9.58
CA PRO A 58 15.42 -6.22 -10.19
C PRO A 58 15.57 -5.90 -11.69
N PRO A 59 16.73 -6.22 -12.31
CA PRO A 59 16.93 -6.04 -13.75
C PRO A 59 15.80 -6.69 -14.57
N GLY A 60 15.24 -5.94 -15.52
CA GLY A 60 14.11 -6.39 -16.35
C GLY A 60 12.72 -6.19 -15.75
N GLY A 61 12.63 -5.75 -14.48
CA GLY A 61 11.37 -5.34 -13.86
C GLY A 61 11.08 -3.85 -14.04
N GLU A 62 9.82 -3.46 -13.87
CA GLU A 62 9.40 -2.05 -13.94
C GLU A 62 8.42 -1.63 -12.84
N GLN A 63 7.92 -2.58 -12.05
CA GLN A 63 6.75 -2.40 -11.20
C GLN A 63 6.97 -2.81 -9.76
N ILE A 64 6.22 -2.15 -8.87
CA ILE A 64 6.09 -2.46 -7.44
C ILE A 64 4.68 -2.96 -7.14
N VAL A 65 4.50 -3.56 -5.96
CA VAL A 65 3.19 -3.97 -5.43
C VAL A 65 2.92 -3.30 -4.09
N GLY A 66 1.73 -2.72 -3.93
CA GLY A 66 1.26 -2.17 -2.66
C GLY A 66 0.37 -3.18 -1.93
N ILE A 67 0.67 -3.46 -0.67
CA ILE A 67 -0.08 -4.40 0.18
C ILE A 67 -0.66 -3.64 1.35
N PHE A 68 -1.97 -3.46 1.34
CA PHE A 68 -2.72 -2.77 2.37
C PHE A 68 -3.35 -3.83 3.29
N ASP A 69 -2.76 -4.00 4.47
CA ASP A 69 -3.33 -4.79 5.55
C ASP A 69 -4.49 -4.02 6.17
N LEU A 70 -5.72 -4.45 5.87
CA LEU A 70 -6.96 -3.84 6.35
C LEU A 70 -7.46 -4.47 7.66
N ARG A 71 -6.75 -5.44 8.24
CA ARG A 71 -7.09 -5.99 9.56
C ARG A 71 -7.02 -4.89 10.60
N GLY A 72 -8.14 -4.69 11.31
CA GLY A 72 -8.28 -3.65 12.33
C GLY A 72 -8.51 -2.24 11.76
N PHE A 73 -8.81 -2.10 10.47
CA PHE A 73 -9.21 -0.82 9.88
C PHE A 73 -10.49 -0.29 10.55
N GLN A 74 -10.45 0.98 10.94
CA GLN A 74 -11.57 1.72 11.53
C GLN A 74 -11.86 2.94 10.67
N PHE A 75 -13.04 2.99 10.06
CA PHE A 75 -13.41 4.05 9.12
C PHE A 75 -13.21 5.46 9.69
N ALA A 76 -13.69 5.71 10.91
CA ALA A 76 -13.60 7.04 11.54
C ALA A 76 -12.16 7.51 11.80
N GLN A 77 -11.21 6.59 11.98
CA GLN A 77 -9.82 6.94 12.31
C GLN A 77 -8.89 6.87 11.10
N ASN A 78 -9.13 5.91 10.19
CA ASN A 78 -8.16 5.54 9.16
C ASN A 78 -8.57 5.97 7.74
N ALA A 79 -9.82 6.37 7.51
CA ALA A 79 -10.27 6.83 6.19
C ALA A 79 -9.77 8.26 5.91
N ASP A 80 -8.58 8.36 5.32
CA ASP A 80 -7.95 9.63 4.93
C ASP A 80 -8.13 9.90 3.43
N PHE A 81 -9.26 10.51 3.07
CA PHE A 81 -9.61 10.76 1.67
C PHE A 81 -8.67 11.77 0.99
N ALA A 82 -8.16 12.75 1.73
CA ALA A 82 -7.22 13.74 1.19
C ALA A 82 -5.88 13.09 0.82
N PHE A 83 -5.39 12.20 1.69
CA PHE A 83 -4.17 11.45 1.41
C PHE A 83 -4.38 10.40 0.31
N ALA A 84 -5.52 9.71 0.29
CA ALA A 84 -5.85 8.77 -0.79
C ALA A 84 -5.89 9.45 -2.16
N ALA A 85 -6.51 10.63 -2.26
CA ALA A 85 -6.53 11.42 -3.50
C ALA A 85 -5.10 11.78 -3.96
N PHE A 86 -4.24 12.20 -3.04
CA PHE A 86 -2.82 12.44 -3.34
C PHE A 86 -2.11 11.19 -3.84
N MET A 87 -2.31 10.03 -3.20
CA MET A 87 -1.65 8.79 -3.63
C MET A 87 -2.05 8.41 -5.06
N VAL A 88 -3.33 8.59 -5.40
CA VAL A 88 -3.82 8.36 -6.76
C VAL A 88 -3.16 9.33 -7.75
N GLU A 89 -3.16 10.63 -7.45
CA GLU A 89 -2.50 11.66 -8.26
C GLU A 89 -1.01 11.34 -8.44
N ALA A 90 -0.31 10.94 -7.38
CA ALA A 90 1.11 10.63 -7.45
C ALA A 90 1.42 9.48 -8.42
N PHE A 91 0.58 8.45 -8.49
CA PHE A 91 0.74 7.36 -9.46
C PHE A 91 0.32 7.73 -10.89
N PHE A 92 -0.50 8.76 -11.07
CA PHE A 92 -0.77 9.32 -12.40
C PHE A 92 0.38 10.21 -12.89
N GLU A 93 0.85 11.12 -12.06
CA GLU A 93 1.74 12.21 -12.47
C GLU A 93 3.22 11.88 -12.28
N TYR A 94 3.60 11.31 -11.13
CA TYR A 94 5.02 11.14 -10.75
C TYR A 94 5.54 9.71 -10.95
N TYR A 95 4.67 8.71 -10.80
CA TYR A 95 5.05 7.29 -10.89
C TYR A 95 4.26 6.49 -11.95
N PRO A 96 4.13 7.00 -13.18
CA PRO A 96 3.32 6.34 -14.20
C PRO A 96 3.85 4.94 -14.49
N ARG A 97 2.93 3.96 -14.63
CA ARG A 97 3.20 2.54 -14.92
C ARG A 97 4.01 1.78 -13.86
N ARG A 98 4.34 2.40 -12.72
CA ARG A 98 5.11 1.75 -11.65
C ARG A 98 4.28 0.82 -10.75
N VAL A 99 2.96 0.95 -10.73
CA VAL A 99 2.11 0.04 -9.95
C VAL A 99 1.75 -1.17 -10.79
N GLY A 100 2.15 -2.36 -10.33
CA GLY A 100 1.71 -3.62 -10.92
C GLY A 100 0.41 -4.14 -10.31
N GLN A 101 0.22 -3.94 -9.00
CA GLN A 101 -0.97 -4.38 -8.28
C GLN A 101 -1.12 -3.60 -6.96
N VAL A 102 -2.37 -3.39 -6.53
CA VAL A 102 -2.74 -2.95 -5.17
C VAL A 102 -3.57 -4.06 -4.53
N LEU A 103 -3.09 -4.58 -3.40
CA LEU A 103 -3.70 -5.68 -2.68
C LEU A 103 -4.36 -5.17 -1.40
N PHE A 104 -5.69 -5.20 -1.36
CA PHE A 104 -6.48 -4.96 -0.15
C PHE A 104 -6.69 -6.29 0.57
N VAL A 105 -5.93 -6.50 1.64
CA VAL A 105 -5.87 -7.77 2.37
C VAL A 105 -6.81 -7.73 3.56
N GLU A 106 -7.73 -8.70 3.67
CA GLU A 106 -8.72 -8.80 4.76
C GLU A 106 -9.58 -7.54 4.91
N ALA A 107 -10.12 -7.04 3.80
CA ALA A 107 -10.96 -5.85 3.80
C ALA A 107 -12.23 -6.06 4.64
N PRO A 108 -12.42 -5.33 5.76
CA PRO A 108 -13.63 -5.42 6.55
C PRO A 108 -14.78 -4.72 5.82
N TRP A 109 -16.02 -5.10 6.13
CA TRP A 109 -17.21 -4.49 5.50
C TRP A 109 -17.26 -2.96 5.65
N VAL A 110 -16.70 -2.42 6.75
CA VAL A 110 -16.63 -0.98 7.04
C VAL A 110 -15.66 -0.20 6.12
N PHE A 111 -14.80 -0.89 5.37
CA PHE A 111 -13.91 -0.26 4.38
C PHE A 111 -14.61 0.09 3.07
N PHE A 112 -15.65 -0.65 2.67
CA PHE A 112 -16.29 -0.47 1.36
C PHE A 112 -16.87 0.93 1.11
N PRO A 113 -17.48 1.63 2.10
CA PRO A 113 -17.88 3.02 1.90
C PRO A 113 -16.71 3.94 1.51
N ALA A 114 -15.52 3.73 2.08
CA ALA A 114 -14.34 4.50 1.69
C ALA A 114 -13.87 4.11 0.29
N TRP A 115 -13.93 2.83 -0.05
CA TRP A 115 -13.59 2.33 -1.38
C TRP A 115 -14.48 2.93 -2.48
N GLU A 116 -15.79 3.04 -2.27
CA GLU A 116 -16.71 3.66 -3.24
C GLU A 116 -16.38 5.13 -3.54
N VAL A 117 -15.74 5.84 -2.58
CA VAL A 117 -15.25 7.20 -2.78
C VAL A 117 -13.91 7.22 -3.53
N ILE A 118 -13.00 6.29 -3.22
CA ILE A 118 -11.63 6.28 -3.78
C ILE A 118 -11.59 5.68 -5.19
N LYS A 119 -12.37 4.63 -5.45
CA LYS A 119 -12.37 3.87 -6.71
C LYS A 119 -12.54 4.75 -7.96
N PRO A 120 -13.49 5.72 -8.01
CA PRO A 120 -13.65 6.59 -9.17
C PRO A 120 -12.41 7.45 -9.44
N LEU A 121 -11.68 7.88 -8.39
CA LEU A 121 -10.46 8.68 -8.52
C LEU A 121 -9.36 7.89 -9.25
N MET A 122 -9.28 6.58 -9.01
CA MET A 122 -8.25 5.71 -9.59
C MET A 122 -8.39 5.53 -11.10
N ARG A 123 -9.56 5.81 -11.70
CA ARG A 123 -9.86 5.59 -13.13
C ARG A 123 -9.34 4.22 -13.59
N LYS A 124 -8.42 4.17 -14.56
CA LYS A 124 -7.82 2.93 -15.09
C LYS A 124 -7.04 2.11 -14.06
N TYR A 125 -6.47 2.73 -13.02
CA TYR A 125 -5.71 2.02 -11.99
C TYR A 125 -6.60 1.22 -11.04
N SER A 126 -7.93 1.46 -11.03
CA SER A 126 -8.86 0.64 -10.25
C SER A 126 -8.84 -0.83 -10.67
N ALA A 127 -8.51 -1.12 -11.95
CA ALA A 127 -8.36 -2.49 -12.46
C ALA A 127 -7.15 -3.23 -11.87
N LEU A 128 -6.20 -2.53 -11.25
CA LEU A 128 -5.04 -3.11 -10.56
C LEU A 128 -5.34 -3.45 -9.10
N VAL A 129 -6.54 -3.15 -8.61
CA VAL A 129 -6.92 -3.44 -7.23
C VAL A 129 -7.45 -4.87 -7.13
N ARG A 130 -6.95 -5.65 -6.17
CA ARG A 130 -7.53 -6.93 -5.76
C ARG A 130 -7.85 -6.91 -4.28
N PHE A 131 -9.05 -7.35 -3.96
CA PHE A 131 -9.46 -7.71 -2.61
C PHE A 131 -9.17 -9.18 -2.40
N LEU A 132 -8.49 -9.53 -1.31
CA LEU A 132 -8.10 -10.91 -1.03
C LEU A 132 -7.91 -11.17 0.45
N SER A 133 -7.99 -12.44 0.83
CA SER A 133 -7.66 -12.96 2.16
C SER A 133 -6.15 -13.10 2.36
N VAL A 134 -5.70 -13.25 3.60
CA VAL A 134 -4.30 -13.59 3.89
C VAL A 134 -3.90 -14.91 3.23
N ALA A 135 -4.82 -15.90 3.16
CA ALA A 135 -4.55 -17.18 2.53
C ALA A 135 -4.24 -17.03 1.03
N GLU A 136 -5.03 -16.24 0.31
CA GLU A 136 -4.79 -15.93 -1.11
C GLU A 136 -3.50 -15.13 -1.30
N LEU A 137 -3.19 -14.17 -0.42
CA LEU A 137 -1.91 -13.44 -0.46
C LEU A 137 -0.72 -14.41 -0.39
N ARG A 138 -0.75 -15.32 0.59
CA ARG A 138 0.27 -16.35 0.80
C ARG A 138 0.38 -17.29 -0.39
N GLN A 139 -0.74 -17.71 -0.95
CA GLN A 139 -0.74 -18.69 -2.02
C GLN A 139 -0.30 -18.09 -3.35
N GLU A 140 -0.74 -16.88 -3.67
CA GLU A 140 -0.59 -16.31 -5.02
C GLU A 140 0.61 -15.40 -5.16
N PHE A 141 0.99 -14.66 -4.10
CA PHE A 141 1.99 -13.58 -4.22
C PHE A 141 3.32 -13.87 -3.53
N PHE A 142 3.39 -14.75 -2.53
CA PHE A 142 4.63 -14.96 -1.77
C PHE A 142 4.96 -16.43 -1.53
N THR A 143 6.24 -16.79 -1.46
CA THR A 143 6.63 -18.10 -0.93
C THR A 143 6.67 -18.02 0.60
N LYS A 144 6.83 -19.16 1.29
CA LYS A 144 6.99 -19.15 2.75
C LYS A 144 8.18 -18.28 3.19
N ASP A 145 9.26 -18.28 2.41
CA ASP A 145 10.50 -17.56 2.73
C ASP A 145 10.44 -16.07 2.39
N THR A 146 9.64 -15.68 1.39
CA THR A 146 9.51 -14.28 0.96
C THR A 146 8.30 -13.57 1.53
N LEU A 147 7.46 -14.24 2.33
CA LEU A 147 6.26 -13.67 2.93
C LEU A 147 6.59 -12.56 3.96
N PRO A 148 5.95 -11.38 3.91
CA PRO A 148 6.11 -10.37 4.94
C PRO A 148 5.64 -10.88 6.31
N ASP A 149 6.35 -10.48 7.37
CA ASP A 149 6.12 -10.99 8.74
C ASP A 149 4.68 -10.79 9.23
N ASP A 150 4.05 -9.69 8.81
CA ASP A 150 2.65 -9.36 9.06
C ASP A 150 1.66 -10.47 8.69
N PHE A 151 2.05 -11.33 7.74
CA PHE A 151 1.19 -12.32 7.15
C PHE A 151 1.68 -13.75 7.40
N LYS A 152 2.63 -13.99 8.32
CA LYS A 152 3.13 -15.36 8.60
C LYS A 152 2.25 -16.21 9.52
N GLN A 153 1.45 -15.57 10.38
CA GLN A 153 0.58 -16.24 11.38
C GLN A 153 -0.77 -16.59 10.77
#